data_AF-A0A6G3PR96-F1
#
_entry.id   AF-A0A6G3PR96-F1
#
_cell.length_a   1.000
_cell.length_b   1.000
_cell.length_c   1.000
_cell.angle_alpha   90.00
_cell.angle_beta   90.00
_cell.angle_gamma   90.00
#
_symmetry.space_group_name_H-M   'P 1'
#
loop_
_entity.id
_entity.type
_entity.pdbx_description
1 polymer ?
#
loop_
_entity_poly.entity_id
_entity_poly.type
_entity_poly.pdbx_seq_one_letter_code
_entity_poly.pdbx_strand_id
1 'polypeptide(L)'
;MKSIAALQAVVTANPFDGEPSNAELDAIDRELPVILADVVLLDAQIMTIDRTPTELDQRRIRRAYRRVLAARRALANSEIPGVVA
;
A
#
# COMPACT_ATOMS: atom_id res chain seq x y z
N MET A 1 7.50 -25.58 -22.48
CA MET A 1 7.66 -24.63 -21.36
C MET A 1 8.94 -23.85 -21.57
N LYS A 2 8.91 -22.52 -21.62
CA LYS A 2 10.13 -21.70 -21.64
C LYS A 2 10.60 -21.53 -20.20
N SER A 3 11.84 -21.90 -19.90
CA SER A 3 12.41 -21.73 -18.57
C SER A 3 12.66 -20.24 -18.31
N ILE A 4 12.42 -19.80 -17.08
CA ILE A 4 12.62 -18.40 -16.64
C ILE A 4 14.06 -17.93 -16.94
N ALA A 5 15.04 -18.83 -16.91
CA ALA A 5 16.43 -18.55 -17.26
C ALA A 5 16.60 -18.00 -18.69
N ALA A 6 15.81 -18.45 -19.67
CA ALA A 6 15.90 -17.96 -21.05
C ALA A 6 15.31 -16.55 -21.23
N LEU A 7 14.62 -16.02 -20.20
CA LEU A 7 14.04 -14.67 -20.19
C LEU A 7 14.83 -13.70 -19.30
N GLN A 8 15.96 -14.13 -18.72
CA GLN A 8 16.75 -13.33 -17.79
C GLN A 8 17.11 -11.97 -18.38
N ALA A 9 17.62 -11.93 -19.62
CA ALA A 9 18.01 -10.68 -20.29
C ALA A 9 16.85 -9.68 -20.44
N VAL A 10 15.60 -10.16 -20.53
CA VAL A 10 14.40 -9.31 -20.61
C VAL A 10 13.96 -8.85 -19.22
N VAL A 11 14.05 -9.73 -18.21
CA VAL A 11 13.63 -9.45 -16.83
C VAL A 11 14.65 -8.58 -16.07
N THR A 12 15.93 -8.64 -16.43
CA THR A 12 17.01 -7.82 -15.86
C THR A 12 17.49 -6.72 -16.81
N ALA A 13 16.71 -6.42 -17.86
CA ALA A 13 17.06 -5.41 -18.88
C ALA A 13 17.24 -4.00 -18.32
N ASN A 14 16.65 -3.71 -17.16
CA ASN A 14 16.86 -2.46 -16.45
C ASN A 14 17.93 -2.69 -15.37
N PRO A 15 19.22 -2.41 -15.64
CA PRO A 15 20.24 -2.49 -14.61
C PRO A 15 19.86 -1.54 -13.49
N PHE A 16 19.73 -2.06 -12.27
CA PHE A 16 19.53 -1.27 -11.07
C PHE A 16 20.79 -0.41 -10.85
N ASP A 17 20.61 0.90 -10.91
CA ASP A 17 21.64 1.93 -11.00
C ASP A 17 22.09 2.49 -9.64
N GLY A 18 21.49 2.03 -8.53
CA GLY A 18 21.91 2.37 -7.17
C GLY A 18 20.79 2.23 -6.13
N GLU A 19 21.07 2.59 -4.89
CA GLU A 19 20.05 2.68 -3.83
C GLU A 19 19.08 3.85 -4.09
N PRO A 20 17.84 3.80 -3.56
CA PRO A 20 16.92 4.93 -3.64
C PRO A 20 17.53 6.20 -3.06
N SER A 21 17.28 7.34 -3.70
CA SER A 21 17.63 8.64 -3.16
C SER A 21 16.84 8.94 -1.88
N ASN A 22 17.34 9.86 -1.05
CA ASN A 22 16.64 10.29 0.16
C ASN A 22 15.22 10.79 -0.14
N ALA A 23 15.02 11.50 -1.26
CA ALA A 23 13.70 12.01 -1.64
C ALA A 23 12.72 10.88 -2.01
N GLU A 24 13.21 9.79 -2.60
CA GLU A 24 12.42 8.60 -2.89
C GLU A 24 12.09 7.82 -1.62
N LEU A 25 13.05 7.71 -0.69
CA LEU A 25 12.80 7.12 0.63
C LEU A 25 11.76 7.92 1.42
N ASP A 26 11.86 9.24 1.41
CA ASP A 26 10.87 10.14 2.03
C ASP A 26 9.49 10.00 1.37
N ALA A 27 9.42 9.76 0.05
CA ALA A 27 8.16 9.48 -0.63
C ALA A 27 7.55 8.15 -0.17
N ILE A 28 8.36 7.09 -0.06
CA ILE A 28 7.91 5.79 0.46
C ILE A 28 7.37 5.94 1.89
N ASP A 29 8.10 6.63 2.76
CA ASP A 29 7.69 6.83 4.16
C ASP A 29 6.39 7.64 4.27
N ARG A 30 6.17 8.61 3.36
CA ARG A 30 4.89 9.34 3.28
C ARG A 30 3.72 8.44 2.88
N GLU A 31 3.94 7.50 1.96
CA GLU A 31 2.89 6.58 1.48
C GLU A 31 2.64 5.39 2.42
N LEU A 32 3.64 5.00 3.22
CA LEU A 32 3.62 3.80 4.07
C LEU A 32 2.38 3.71 5.00
N PRO A 33 1.90 4.79 5.64
CA PRO A 33 0.70 4.75 6.47
C PRO A 33 -0.57 4.33 5.70
N VAL A 34 -0.69 4.72 4.43
CA VAL A 34 -1.82 4.33 3.56
C VAL A 34 -1.73 2.85 3.24
N ILE A 35 -0.55 2.37 2.87
CA ILE A 35 -0.29 0.96 2.55
C ILE A 35 -0.63 0.08 3.75
N LEU A 36 -0.17 0.45 4.96
CA LEU A 36 -0.47 -0.29 6.18
C LEU A 36 -1.98 -0.29 6.51
N ALA A 37 -2.69 0.82 6.25
CA ALA A 37 -4.14 0.85 6.43
C ALA A 37 -4.87 -0.07 5.45
N ASP A 38 -4.42 -0.14 4.20
CA ASP A 38 -4.95 -1.03 3.16
C ASP A 38 -4.71 -2.51 3.52
N VAL A 39 -3.53 -2.85 4.07
CA VAL A 39 -3.24 -4.21 4.59
C VAL A 39 -4.21 -4.59 5.72
N VAL A 40 -4.48 -3.70 6.67
CA VAL A 40 -5.42 -3.97 7.77
C VAL A 40 -6.85 -4.20 7.25
N LEU A 41 -7.25 -3.50 6.18
CA LEU A 41 -8.54 -3.74 5.52
C LEU A 41 -8.55 -5.11 4.83
N LEU A 42 -7.48 -5.44 4.11
CA LEU A 42 -7.33 -6.72 3.43
C LEU A 42 -7.37 -7.88 4.43
N ASP A 43 -6.66 -7.79 5.55
CA ASP A 43 -6.70 -8.79 6.62
C ASP A 43 -8.13 -8.99 7.14
N ALA A 44 -8.86 -7.90 7.39
CA ALA A 44 -10.25 -7.96 7.86
C ALA A 44 -11.18 -8.62 6.83
N GLN A 45 -10.93 -8.44 5.53
CA GLN A 45 -11.67 -9.10 4.46
C GLN A 45 -11.30 -10.59 4.36
N ILE A 46 -10.01 -10.92 4.38
CA ILE A 46 -9.48 -12.29 4.30
C ILE A 46 -10.06 -13.15 5.42
N MET A 47 -10.16 -12.63 6.64
CA MET A 47 -10.77 -13.32 7.80
C MET A 47 -12.22 -13.79 7.57
N THR A 48 -12.90 -13.30 6.52
CA THR A 48 -14.29 -13.60 6.22
C THR A 48 -14.50 -14.38 4.92
N ILE A 49 -13.44 -14.70 4.16
CA ILE A 49 -13.59 -15.32 2.83
C ILE A 49 -14.25 -16.69 2.91
N ASP A 50 -13.91 -17.51 3.92
CA ASP A 50 -14.36 -18.90 4.01
C ASP A 50 -15.68 -19.09 4.77
N ARG A 51 -16.37 -18.00 5.13
CA ARG A 51 -17.62 -18.07 5.92
C ARG A 51 -18.51 -16.86 5.74
N THR A 52 -19.79 -17.01 6.07
CA THR A 52 -20.69 -15.85 6.16
C THR A 52 -20.20 -14.86 7.23
N PRO A 53 -19.99 -13.56 6.91
CA PRO A 53 -19.52 -12.57 7.88
C PRO A 53 -20.52 -12.38 9.02
N THR A 54 -20.03 -12.38 10.25
CA THR A 54 -20.82 -12.00 11.43
C THR A 54 -20.96 -10.48 11.52
N GLU A 55 -21.86 -9.99 12.39
CA GLU A 55 -21.96 -8.55 12.65
C GLU A 55 -20.64 -7.94 13.14
N LEU A 56 -19.87 -8.69 13.93
CA LEU A 56 -18.58 -8.24 14.43
C LEU A 56 -17.58 -8.07 13.28
N ASP A 57 -17.58 -8.99 12.32
CA ASP A 57 -16.73 -8.92 11.14
C ASP A 57 -17.09 -7.71 10.29
N GLN A 58 -18.38 -7.45 10.07
CA GLN A 58 -18.83 -6.26 9.36
C GLN A 58 -18.39 -4.97 10.06
N ARG A 59 -18.47 -4.91 11.40
CA ARG A 59 -17.97 -3.76 12.18
C ARG A 59 -16.45 -3.60 12.02
N ARG A 60 -15.68 -4.69 12.04
CA ARG A 60 -14.23 -4.67 11.81
C ARG A 60 -13.88 -4.14 10.42
N ILE A 61 -14.52 -4.64 9.37
CA ILE A 61 -14.33 -4.19 8.00
C ILE A 61 -14.67 -2.69 7.87
N ARG A 62 -15.80 -2.24 8.43
CA ARG A 62 -16.16 -0.80 8.41
C ARG A 62 -15.11 0.07 9.12
N ARG A 63 -14.57 -0.39 10.25
CA ARG A 63 -13.51 0.33 10.98
C ARG A 63 -12.22 0.38 10.17
N ALA A 64 -11.82 -0.72 9.54
CA ALA A 64 -10.63 -0.77 8.69
C ALA A 64 -10.79 0.16 7.47
N TYR A 65 -11.94 0.14 6.81
CA TYR A 65 -12.24 1.04 5.69
C TYR A 65 -12.17 2.53 6.09
N ARG A 66 -12.69 2.88 7.28
CA ARG A 66 -12.57 4.25 7.82
C ARG A 66 -11.11 4.65 8.08
N ARG A 67 -10.25 3.71 8.47
CA ARG A 67 -8.80 3.98 8.65
C ARG A 67 -8.12 4.25 7.31
N VAL A 68 -8.43 3.48 6.28
CA VAL A 68 -7.95 3.72 4.91
C VAL A 68 -8.32 5.12 4.44
N LEU A 69 -9.60 5.50 4.57
CA LEU A 69 -10.05 6.83 4.18
C LEU A 69 -9.34 7.95 4.95
N ALA A 70 -9.12 7.75 6.26
CA ALA A 70 -8.40 8.73 7.08
C ALA A 70 -6.93 8.86 6.65
N ALA A 71 -6.24 7.74 6.38
CA ALA A 71 -4.85 7.74 5.93
C ALA A 71 -4.71 8.40 4.54
N ARG A 72 -5.58 8.04 3.58
CA ARG A 72 -5.58 8.65 2.25
C ARG A 72 -5.87 10.14 2.30
N ARG A 73 -6.80 10.58 3.15
CA ARG A 73 -7.06 12.00 3.39
C ARG A 73 -5.83 12.71 3.96
N ALA A 74 -5.15 12.09 4.93
CA ALA A 74 -3.94 12.66 5.52
C ALA A 74 -2.83 12.81 4.47
N LEU A 75 -2.59 11.77 3.65
CA LEU A 75 -1.62 11.82 2.55
C LEU A 75 -1.96 12.92 1.55
N ALA A 76 -3.20 12.95 1.03
CA ALA A 76 -3.63 13.96 0.07
C ALA A 76 -3.50 15.39 0.63
N ASN A 77 -3.76 15.58 1.93
CA ASN A 77 -3.59 16.88 2.58
C ASN A 77 -2.12 17.24 2.85
N SER A 78 -1.25 16.25 2.98
CA SER A 78 0.20 16.47 3.13
C SER A 78 0.90 16.75 1.80
N GLU A 79 0.30 16.36 0.67
CA GLU A 79 0.81 16.64 -0.67
C GLU A 79 0.40 18.03 -1.20
N ILE A 80 -0.60 18.68 -0.60
CA ILE A 80 -0.90 20.08 -0.91
C ILE A 80 0.24 20.92 -0.31
N PRO A 81 1.06 21.61 -1.13
CA PRO A 81 2.02 22.57 -0.61
C PRO A 81 1.23 23.76 -0.07
N GLY A 82 0.88 23.73 1.21
CA GLY A 82 0.42 24.90 1.93
C GLY A 82 1.61 25.81 2.18
N VAL A 83 1.70 26.88 1.39
CA VAL A 83 2.25 28.21 1.74
C VAL A 83 2.88 28.26 3.13
N VAL A 84 4.21 28.25 3.20
CA VAL A 84 4.95 28.67 4.39
C VAL A 84 5.93 29.76 3.97
N ALA A 85 5.56 30.98 4.37
CA ALA A 85 6.30 32.25 4.33
C ALA A 85 6.74 32.80 2.96
#